data_AF-A0A1Q9NFP6-F1
#
_entry.id   AF-A0A1Q9NFP6-F1
#
_cell.length_a   1.000
_cell.length_b   1.000
_cell.length_c   1.000
_cell.angle_alpha   90.00
_cell.angle_beta   90.00
_cell.angle_gamma   90.00
#
_symmetry.space_group_name_H-M   'P 1'
#
loop_
_entity.id
_entity.type
_entity.pdbx_description
1 polymer ?
#
loop_
_entity_poly.entity_id
_entity_poly.type
_entity_poly.pdbx_seq_one_letter_code
_entity_poly.pdbx_strand_id
1 'polypeptide(L)'
;MNQACIINDSDVKSKNLEIFLISSLTIILSLVGFIYYTIVGYSVVETLSGSLELTTPPIYMIPIFSILGIIFGELFFNYISKNDHNSWVILFVELIILVFLSYLRIAIIIPISGYSMILTYFLLKQIVSHKNKYKIRISIGFSILIITLYYKLLIWNDPITLIFGFLVGFFIFSAGFYYKKVFS
;
A
#
# COMPACT_ATOMS: atom_id res chain seq x y z
N MET A 1 35.19 14.61 -29.23
CA MET A 1 34.27 13.52 -28.89
C MET A 1 33.19 14.07 -27.97
N ASN A 2 32.13 14.65 -28.54
CA ASN A 2 30.97 15.11 -27.79
C ASN A 2 29.93 13.99 -27.82
N GLN A 3 29.81 13.23 -26.73
CA GLN A 3 28.61 12.43 -26.49
C GLN A 3 27.48 13.41 -26.21
N ALA A 4 26.78 13.82 -27.27
CA ALA A 4 25.50 14.48 -27.14
C ALA A 4 24.57 13.52 -26.39
N CYS A 5 24.28 13.89 -25.14
CA CYS A 5 23.27 13.27 -24.31
C CYS A 5 21.92 13.50 -24.99
N ILE A 6 21.54 12.59 -25.88
CA ILE A 6 20.18 12.51 -26.39
C ILE A 6 19.37 11.94 -25.22
N ILE A 7 18.92 12.85 -24.35
CA ILE A 7 17.86 12.54 -23.40
C ILE A 7 16.67 12.16 -24.26
N ASN A 8 16.30 10.89 -24.23
CA ASN A 8 15.18 10.37 -24.98
C ASN A 8 13.91 11.03 -24.41
N ASP A 9 13.31 11.98 -25.13
CA ASP A 9 12.13 12.74 -24.68
C ASP A 9 10.96 11.83 -24.27
N SER A 10 10.91 10.60 -24.81
CA SER A 10 9.97 9.55 -24.44
C SER A 10 10.13 9.09 -22.98
N ASP A 11 11.36 8.90 -22.51
CA ASP A 11 11.64 8.43 -21.14
C ASP A 11 11.32 9.51 -20.10
N VAL A 12 11.58 10.78 -20.44
CA VAL A 12 11.24 11.92 -19.57
C VAL A 12 9.72 12.08 -19.46
N LYS A 13 8.99 11.98 -20.59
CA LYS A 13 7.52 12.03 -20.59
C LYS A 13 6.91 10.88 -19.79
N SER A 14 7.43 9.66 -19.94
CA SER A 14 6.98 8.48 -19.19
C SER A 14 7.20 8.66 -17.68
N LYS A 15 8.38 9.12 -17.27
CA LYS A 15 8.69 9.39 -15.85
C LYS A 15 7.80 10.49 -15.25
N ASN A 16 7.55 11.57 -15.99
CA ASN A 16 6.70 12.65 -15.53
C ASN A 16 5.23 12.20 -15.38
N LEU A 17 4.76 11.36 -16.30
CA LEU A 17 3.43 10.75 -16.21
C LEU A 17 3.31 9.85 -14.96
N GLU A 18 4.33 9.02 -14.69
CA GLU A 18 4.36 8.16 -13.50
C GLU A 18 4.24 8.99 -12.21
N ILE A 19 5.07 10.03 -12.08
CA ILE A 19 5.06 10.92 -10.90
C ILE A 19 3.69 11.61 -10.78
N PHE A 20 3.16 12.13 -11.88
CA PHE A 20 1.87 12.82 -11.89
C PHE A 20 0.72 11.90 -11.43
N LEU A 21 0.61 10.70 -11.98
CA LEU A 21 -0.45 9.74 -11.62
C LEU A 21 -0.35 9.31 -10.16
N ILE A 22 0.85 8.99 -9.69
CA ILE A 22 1.07 8.56 -8.31
C ILE A 22 0.78 9.70 -7.33
N SER A 23 1.30 10.90 -7.57
CA SER A 23 1.06 12.05 -6.69
C SER A 23 -0.41 12.45 -6.66
N SER A 24 -1.08 12.51 -7.82
CA SER A 24 -2.50 12.86 -7.89
C SER A 24 -3.38 11.85 -7.17
N LEU A 25 -3.20 10.55 -7.41
CA LEU A 25 -3.99 9.51 -6.74
C LEU A 25 -3.69 9.41 -5.23
N THR A 26 -2.45 9.63 -4.81
CA THR A 26 -2.08 9.74 -3.39
C THR A 26 -2.84 10.89 -2.72
N ILE A 27 -2.85 12.07 -3.33
CA ILE A 27 -3.55 13.24 -2.79
C ILE A 27 -5.07 12.99 -2.74
N ILE A 28 -5.65 12.50 -3.85
CA ILE A 28 -7.09 12.24 -3.95
C ILE A 28 -7.52 11.23 -2.89
N LEU A 29 -6.85 10.08 -2.78
CA LEU A 29 -7.25 9.03 -1.84
C LEU A 29 -7.05 9.45 -0.38
N SER A 30 -5.97 10.17 -0.07
CA SER A 30 -5.77 10.70 1.28
C SER A 30 -6.80 11.77 1.65
N LEU A 31 -7.20 12.64 0.71
CA LEU A 31 -8.30 13.60 0.93
C LEU A 31 -9.64 12.90 1.09
N VAL A 32 -9.97 11.94 0.24
CA VAL A 32 -11.22 11.16 0.35
C VAL A 32 -11.27 10.41 1.67
N GLY A 33 -10.17 9.77 2.08
CA GLY A 33 -10.06 9.11 3.37
C GLY A 33 -10.25 10.07 4.55
N PHE A 34 -9.58 11.23 4.50
CA PHE A 34 -9.73 12.27 5.52
C PHE A 34 -11.19 12.77 5.64
N ILE A 35 -11.81 13.14 4.51
CA ILE A 35 -13.19 13.62 4.47
C ILE A 35 -14.14 12.54 4.98
N TYR A 36 -13.99 11.30 4.51
CA TYR A 36 -14.82 10.18 4.92
C TYR A 36 -14.78 9.97 6.44
N TYR A 37 -13.60 9.87 7.05
CA TYR A 37 -13.48 9.65 8.49
C TYR A 37 -13.83 10.89 9.33
N THR A 38 -13.76 12.08 8.75
CA THR A 38 -14.26 13.30 9.41
C THR A 38 -15.79 13.32 9.46
N ILE A 39 -16.47 12.78 8.44
CA ILE A 39 -17.94 12.74 8.36
C ILE A 39 -18.51 11.54 9.13
N VAL A 40 -17.96 10.34 8.91
CA VAL A 40 -18.47 9.08 9.47
C VAL A 40 -17.98 8.85 10.90
N GLY A 41 -16.87 9.48 11.27
CA GLY A 41 -16.18 9.24 12.53
C GLY A 41 -15.18 8.08 12.43
N TYR A 42 -14.29 8.00 13.41
CA TYR A 42 -13.25 6.98 13.47
C TYR A 42 -13.77 5.69 14.11
N SER A 43 -13.41 4.55 13.55
CA SER A 43 -13.87 3.26 14.06
C SER A 43 -13.27 2.94 15.43
N VAL A 44 -13.99 2.10 16.17
CA VAL A 44 -13.48 1.48 17.40
C VAL A 44 -12.30 0.55 17.06
N VAL A 45 -11.36 0.39 17.99
CA VAL A 45 -10.21 -0.50 17.80
C VAL A 45 -10.64 -1.95 18.06
N GLU A 46 -10.65 -2.75 17.00
CA GLU A 46 -10.85 -4.20 17.08
C GLU A 46 -9.51 -4.92 17.29
N THR A 47 -9.45 -5.74 18.34
CA THR A 47 -8.30 -6.60 18.69
C THR A 47 -8.73 -8.06 18.75
N LEU A 48 -7.77 -8.99 18.87
CA LEU A 48 -8.10 -10.40 19.11
C LEU A 48 -8.93 -10.59 20.39
N SER A 49 -8.67 -9.78 21.42
CA SER A 49 -9.36 -9.81 22.71
C SER A 49 -10.75 -9.15 22.70
N GLY A 50 -11.17 -8.57 21.55
CA GLY A 50 -12.42 -7.83 21.41
C GLY A 50 -12.20 -6.35 21.12
N SER A 51 -13.29 -5.59 21.12
CA SER A 51 -13.29 -4.14 20.87
C SER A 51 -12.79 -3.38 22.10
N LEU A 52 -11.80 -2.50 21.92
CA LEU A 52 -11.37 -1.55 22.96
C LEU A 52 -12.30 -0.33 22.95
N GLU A 53 -12.61 0.28 24.09
CA GLU A 53 -13.38 1.55 24.17
C GLU A 53 -12.56 2.79 23.72
N LEU A 54 -11.71 2.62 22.72
CA LEU A 54 -10.87 3.64 22.14
C LEU A 54 -11.13 3.72 20.65
N THR A 55 -11.30 4.94 20.14
CA THR A 55 -11.37 5.19 18.70
C THR A 55 -9.97 5.18 18.10
N THR A 56 -9.84 4.65 16.88
CA THR A 56 -8.58 4.72 16.14
C THR A 56 -8.22 6.18 15.83
N PRO A 57 -7.01 6.66 16.17
CA PRO A 57 -6.68 8.05 15.97
C PRO A 57 -6.42 8.36 14.48
N PRO A 58 -6.68 9.61 14.05
CA PRO A 58 -6.48 10.04 12.66
C PRO A 58 -5.07 9.76 12.14
N ILE A 59 -4.05 9.94 12.99
CA ILE A 59 -2.64 9.73 12.65
C ILE A 59 -2.32 8.27 12.33
N TYR A 60 -3.12 7.31 12.80
CA TYR A 60 -3.02 5.91 12.43
C TYR A 60 -3.83 5.61 11.16
N MET A 61 -5.05 6.15 11.07
CA MET A 61 -6.01 5.84 10.01
C MET A 61 -5.67 6.48 8.65
N ILE A 62 -5.36 7.77 8.62
CA ILE A 62 -5.24 8.53 7.38
C ILE A 62 -4.01 8.15 6.54
N PRO A 63 -2.81 7.92 7.12
CA PRO A 63 -1.62 7.71 6.30
C PRO A 63 -1.67 6.48 5.38
N ILE A 64 -2.47 5.46 5.71
CA ILE A 64 -2.59 4.27 4.85
C ILE A 64 -3.17 4.59 3.47
N PHE A 65 -3.98 5.64 3.35
CA PHE A 65 -4.52 6.07 2.07
C PHE A 65 -3.45 6.58 1.12
N SER A 66 -2.36 7.13 1.65
CA SER A 66 -1.21 7.51 0.83
C SER A 66 -0.56 6.27 0.21
N ILE A 67 -0.46 5.17 0.96
CA ILE A 67 0.06 3.90 0.45
C ILE A 67 -0.85 3.33 -0.64
N LEU A 68 -2.16 3.32 -0.40
CA LEU A 68 -3.13 2.90 -1.40
C LEU A 68 -3.03 3.75 -2.66
N GLY A 69 -2.92 5.08 -2.54
CA GLY A 69 -2.79 5.96 -3.69
C GLY A 69 -1.52 5.75 -4.51
N ILE A 70 -0.41 5.37 -3.87
CA ILE A 70 0.78 4.94 -4.60
C ILE A 70 0.51 3.65 -5.39
N ILE A 71 -0.12 2.65 -4.77
CA ILE A 71 -0.42 1.37 -5.44
C ILE A 71 -1.39 1.59 -6.61
N PHE A 72 -2.45 2.37 -6.43
CA PHE A 72 -3.39 2.74 -7.49
C PHE A 72 -2.71 3.54 -8.61
N GLY A 73 -1.80 4.46 -8.26
CA GLY A 73 -1.03 5.21 -9.25
C GLY A 73 -0.13 4.31 -10.09
N GLU A 74 0.53 3.33 -9.47
CA GLU A 74 1.32 2.33 -10.18
C GLU A 74 0.46 1.43 -11.07
N LEU A 75 -0.74 1.04 -10.61
CA LEU A 75 -1.71 0.30 -11.43
C LEU A 75 -2.06 1.07 -12.70
N PHE A 76 -2.46 2.34 -12.53
CA PHE A 76 -2.93 3.17 -13.63
C PHE A 76 -1.80 3.49 -14.61
N PHE A 77 -0.60 3.77 -14.09
CA PHE A 77 0.58 3.99 -14.91
C PHE A 77 0.93 2.75 -15.74
N ASN A 78 0.97 1.55 -15.14
CA ASN A 78 1.28 0.32 -15.86
C ASN A 78 0.22 0.00 -16.93
N TYR A 79 -1.05 0.26 -16.64
CA TYR A 79 -2.14 0.10 -17.60
C TYR A 79 -2.00 1.05 -18.80
N ILE A 80 -1.76 2.35 -18.57
CA ILE A 80 -1.66 3.37 -19.64
C ILE A 80 -0.39 3.18 -20.46
N SER A 81 0.74 2.96 -19.80
CA SER A 81 2.04 2.85 -20.45
C SER A 81 2.18 1.58 -21.28
N LYS A 82 1.22 0.64 -21.19
CA LYS A 82 1.28 -0.72 -21.78
C LYS A 82 2.61 -1.43 -21.52
N ASN A 83 3.32 -1.01 -20.47
CA ASN A 83 4.59 -1.59 -20.08
C ASN A 83 4.26 -2.90 -19.39
N ASP A 84 4.62 -4.01 -20.04
CA ASP A 84 4.53 -5.36 -19.50
C ASP A 84 3.09 -5.74 -19.07
N HIS A 85 2.30 -6.24 -20.03
CA HIS A 85 0.89 -6.62 -19.83
C HIS A 85 0.68 -7.55 -18.62
N ASN A 86 1.66 -8.36 -18.24
CA ASN A 86 1.53 -9.23 -17.06
C ASN A 86 1.61 -8.43 -15.75
N SER A 87 2.42 -7.38 -15.70
CA SER A 87 2.64 -6.60 -14.49
C SER A 87 1.40 -5.86 -13.99
N TRP A 88 0.59 -5.28 -14.88
CA TRP A 88 -0.65 -4.59 -14.45
C TRP A 88 -1.72 -5.58 -13.98
N VAL A 89 -1.86 -6.75 -14.65
CA VAL A 89 -2.83 -7.79 -14.27
C VAL A 89 -2.49 -8.34 -12.89
N ILE A 90 -1.22 -8.67 -12.64
CA ILE A 90 -0.77 -9.17 -11.34
C ILE A 90 -1.09 -8.13 -10.25
N LEU A 91 -0.74 -6.86 -10.49
CA LEU A 91 -0.99 -5.79 -9.53
C LEU A 91 -2.49 -5.56 -9.27
N PHE A 92 -3.32 -5.68 -10.32
CA PHE A 92 -4.77 -5.61 -10.20
C PHE A 92 -5.34 -6.73 -9.32
N VAL A 93 -4.90 -7.97 -9.55
CA VAL A 93 -5.32 -9.14 -8.77
C VAL A 93 -4.86 -9.01 -7.31
N GLU A 94 -3.61 -8.61 -7.08
CA GLU A 94 -3.08 -8.34 -5.72
C GLU A 94 -3.93 -7.29 -4.99
N LEU A 95 -4.32 -6.22 -5.69
CA LEU A 95 -5.15 -5.15 -5.13
C LEU A 95 -6.57 -5.65 -4.81
N ILE A 96 -7.18 -6.44 -5.68
CA ILE A 96 -8.48 -7.08 -5.40
C ILE A 96 -8.39 -7.95 -4.15
N ILE A 97 -7.34 -8.77 -4.02
CA ILE A 97 -7.13 -9.63 -2.85
C ILE A 97 -6.98 -8.78 -1.58
N LEU A 98 -6.20 -7.69 -1.63
CA LEU A 98 -6.05 -6.79 -0.48
C LEU A 98 -7.37 -6.16 -0.04
N VAL A 99 -8.18 -5.68 -0.99
CA VAL A 99 -9.50 -5.08 -0.71
C VAL A 99 -10.45 -6.13 -0.18
N PHE A 100 -10.50 -7.30 -0.82
CA PHE A 100 -11.38 -8.41 -0.43
C PHE A 100 -11.06 -8.92 0.98
N LEU A 101 -9.78 -9.14 1.30
CA LEU A 101 -9.38 -9.56 2.64
C LEU A 101 -9.62 -8.46 3.69
N SER A 102 -9.42 -7.19 3.32
CA SER A 102 -9.74 -6.06 4.21
C SER A 102 -11.24 -5.97 4.51
N TYR A 103 -12.09 -6.32 3.53
CA TYR A 103 -13.54 -6.41 3.69
C TYR A 103 -13.94 -7.64 4.52
N LEU A 104 -13.43 -8.83 4.21
CA LEU A 104 -13.72 -10.07 4.94
C LEU A 104 -13.37 -9.96 6.42
N ARG A 105 -12.27 -9.25 6.74
CA ARG A 105 -11.91 -8.93 8.11
C ARG A 105 -13.06 -8.25 8.86
N ILE A 106 -13.72 -7.28 8.23
CA ILE A 106 -14.83 -6.53 8.84
C ILE A 106 -16.07 -7.42 8.94
N ALA A 107 -16.34 -8.26 7.92
CA ALA A 107 -17.54 -9.09 7.88
C ALA A 107 -17.49 -10.32 8.80
N ILE A 108 -16.32 -10.95 8.97
CA ILE A 108 -16.15 -12.26 9.64
C ILE A 108 -15.29 -12.14 10.92
N ILE A 109 -14.87 -10.93 11.30
CA ILE A 109 -14.03 -10.67 12.49
C ILE A 109 -12.75 -11.53 12.46
N ILE A 110 -12.08 -11.55 11.31
CA ILE A 110 -10.81 -12.28 11.18
C ILE A 110 -9.73 -11.45 11.87
N PRO A 111 -8.90 -12.03 12.77
CA PRO A 111 -7.92 -11.27 13.56
C PRO A 111 -6.67 -10.89 12.74
N ILE A 112 -6.87 -10.13 11.67
CA ILE A 112 -5.83 -9.65 10.75
C ILE A 112 -5.81 -8.13 10.79
N SER A 113 -4.65 -7.51 11.01
CA SER A 113 -4.50 -6.07 10.83
C SER A 113 -4.41 -5.74 9.34
N GLY A 114 -5.45 -5.09 8.79
CA GLY A 114 -5.46 -4.63 7.39
C GLY A 114 -4.34 -3.62 7.09
N TYR A 115 -4.00 -2.77 8.06
CA TYR A 115 -2.89 -1.82 7.95
C TYR A 115 -1.55 -2.54 7.78
N SER A 116 -1.29 -3.51 8.65
CA SER A 116 -0.08 -4.33 8.61
C SER A 116 0.02 -5.13 7.32
N MET A 117 -1.10 -5.68 6.84
CA MET A 117 -1.19 -6.40 5.57
C MET A 117 -0.83 -5.51 4.38
N ILE A 118 -1.46 -4.35 4.24
CA ILE A 118 -1.21 -3.40 3.16
C ILE A 118 0.24 -2.89 3.21
N LEU A 119 0.74 -2.53 4.40
CA LEU A 119 2.09 -2.01 4.58
C LEU A 119 3.17 -3.04 4.24
N THR A 120 3.03 -4.28 4.69
CA THR A 120 4.00 -5.32 4.39
C THR A 120 4.05 -5.62 2.91
N TYR A 121 2.88 -5.79 2.28
CA TYR A 121 2.81 -5.95 0.82
C TYR A 121 3.50 -4.78 0.11
N PHE A 122 3.16 -3.54 0.48
CA PHE A 122 3.72 -2.35 -0.15
C PHE A 122 5.24 -2.26 0.00
N LEU A 123 5.76 -2.40 1.22
CA LEU A 123 7.19 -2.28 1.48
C LEU A 123 7.99 -3.34 0.75
N LEU A 124 7.56 -4.60 0.78
CA LEU A 124 8.21 -5.69 0.04
C LEU A 124 8.22 -5.39 -1.46
N LYS A 125 7.09 -4.96 -2.00
CA LYS A 125 6.97 -4.61 -3.43
C LYS A 125 7.89 -3.46 -3.81
N GLN A 126 7.94 -2.38 -3.03
CA GLN A 126 8.81 -1.24 -3.31
C GLN A 126 10.30 -1.60 -3.20
N ILE A 127 10.68 -2.39 -2.20
CA ILE A 127 12.08 -2.78 -1.98
C ILE A 127 12.55 -3.73 -3.09
N VAL A 128 11.78 -4.77 -3.40
CA VAL A 128 12.19 -5.83 -4.34
C VAL A 128 12.05 -5.38 -5.79
N SER A 129 10.91 -4.82 -6.17
CA SER A 129 10.61 -4.52 -7.58
C SER A 129 11.29 -3.25 -8.09
N HIS A 130 11.52 -2.26 -7.21
CA HIS A 130 12.02 -0.95 -7.63
C HIS A 130 13.46 -0.64 -7.21
N LYS A 131 14.17 -1.59 -6.57
CA LYS A 131 15.62 -1.52 -6.25
C LYS A 131 16.12 -0.11 -5.85
N ASN A 132 15.46 0.54 -4.90
CA ASN A 132 15.78 1.90 -4.42
C ASN A 132 15.59 3.08 -5.41
N LYS A 133 14.99 2.88 -6.59
CA LYS A 133 14.67 3.99 -7.51
C LYS A 133 13.74 5.04 -6.87
N TYR A 134 12.85 4.59 -5.97
CA TYR A 134 11.86 5.44 -5.30
C TYR A 134 12.03 5.46 -3.78
N LYS A 135 13.18 5.94 -3.29
CA LYS A 135 13.51 6.03 -1.85
C LYS A 135 12.45 6.73 -1.01
N ILE A 136 11.81 7.77 -1.56
CA ILE A 136 10.75 8.52 -0.87
C ILE A 136 9.55 7.63 -0.55
N ARG A 137 9.13 6.76 -1.48
CA ARG A 137 7.99 5.83 -1.28
C ARG A 137 8.28 4.86 -0.14
N ILE A 138 9.50 4.33 -0.11
CA ILE A 138 9.98 3.43 0.95
C ILE A 138 9.99 4.15 2.30
N SER A 139 10.49 5.40 2.34
CA SER A 139 10.51 6.22 3.57
C SER A 139 9.10 6.50 4.10
N ILE A 140 8.13 6.80 3.22
CA ILE A 140 6.71 6.95 3.58
C ILE A 140 6.19 5.66 4.21
N GLY A 141 6.44 4.51 3.57
CA GLY A 141 6.05 3.20 4.12
C GLY A 141 6.64 2.92 5.50
N PHE A 142 7.93 3.20 5.72
CA PHE A 142 8.56 3.02 7.02
C PHE A 142 8.01 3.96 8.08
N SER A 143 7.73 5.23 7.74
CA SER A 143 7.13 6.18 8.66
C SER A 143 5.77 5.68 9.17
N ILE A 144 4.94 5.16 8.26
CA ILE A 144 3.63 4.62 8.60
C ILE A 144 3.75 3.30 9.36
N LEU A 145 4.75 2.46 9.04
CA LEU A 145 5.04 1.25 9.79
C LEU A 145 5.41 1.57 11.24
N ILE A 146 6.23 2.59 11.51
CA ILE A 146 6.60 3.01 12.86
C ILE A 146 5.34 3.43 13.65
N ILE A 147 4.47 4.24 13.04
CA ILE A 147 3.19 4.62 13.66
C ILE A 147 2.35 3.38 13.95
N THR A 148 2.25 2.46 13.00
CA THR A 148 1.47 1.23 13.14
C THR A 148 2.00 0.35 14.27
N LEU A 149 3.32 0.16 14.34
CA LEU A 149 3.99 -0.60 15.40
C LEU A 149 3.78 0.05 16.77
N TYR A 150 3.94 1.38 16.86
CA TYR A 150 3.71 2.12 18.10
C TYR A 150 2.29 1.87 18.65
N TYR A 151 1.27 2.04 17.82
CA TYR A 151 -0.11 1.84 18.27
C TYR A 151 -0.42 0.37 18.58
N LYS A 152 -0.05 -0.56 17.71
CA LYS A 152 -0.37 -1.98 17.89
C LYS A 152 0.37 -2.62 19.06
N LEU A 153 1.63 -2.26 19.29
CA LEU A 153 2.43 -2.89 20.35
C LEU A 153 2.33 -2.18 21.69
N LEU A 154 2.35 -0.84 21.70
CA LEU A 154 2.45 -0.08 22.95
C LEU A 154 1.10 0.42 23.47
N ILE A 155 0.19 0.81 22.57
CA ILE A 155 -1.10 1.40 22.98
C ILE A 155 -2.19 0.33 23.09
N TRP A 156 -2.33 -0.53 22.08
CA TRP A 156 -3.41 -1.51 22.01
C TRP A 156 -3.00 -2.91 22.47
N ASN A 157 -1.70 -3.15 22.68
CA ASN A 157 -1.14 -4.45 23.07
C ASN A 157 -1.70 -5.63 22.24
N ASP A 158 -1.76 -5.44 20.93
CA ASP A 158 -2.33 -6.38 19.97
C ASP A 158 -1.28 -6.84 18.93
N PRO A 159 -0.24 -7.58 19.38
CA PRO A 159 0.81 -8.08 18.50
C PRO A 159 0.31 -9.20 17.57
N ILE A 160 -0.74 -9.93 17.96
CA ILE A 160 -1.21 -11.10 17.21
C ILE A 160 -1.83 -10.67 15.88
N THR A 161 -2.75 -9.70 15.88
CA THR A 161 -3.35 -9.23 14.61
C THR A 161 -2.32 -8.53 13.73
N LEU A 162 -1.31 -7.89 14.33
CA LEU A 162 -0.17 -7.31 13.63
C LEU A 162 0.62 -8.39 12.87
N ILE A 163 1.01 -9.47 13.55
CA ILE A 163 1.77 -10.58 12.95
C ILE A 163 0.97 -11.25 11.83
N PHE A 164 -0.31 -11.54 12.05
CA PHE A 164 -1.16 -12.10 11.00
C PHE A 164 -1.29 -11.16 9.79
N GLY A 165 -1.41 -9.85 10.03
CA GLY A 165 -1.35 -8.86 8.96
C GLY A 165 -0.06 -8.93 8.17
N PHE A 166 1.10 -8.97 8.84
CA PHE A 166 2.40 -9.11 8.18
C PHE A 166 2.51 -10.39 7.37
N LEU A 167 2.08 -11.54 7.91
CA LEU A 167 2.11 -12.82 7.21
C LEU A 167 1.25 -12.78 5.94
N VAL A 168 0.02 -12.30 6.04
CA VAL A 168 -0.88 -12.21 4.88
C VAL A 168 -0.32 -11.27 3.82
N GLY A 169 0.17 -10.09 4.22
CA GLY A 169 0.82 -9.16 3.29
C GLY A 169 2.04 -9.75 2.59
N PHE A 170 2.85 -10.53 3.32
CA PHE A 170 3.97 -11.27 2.76
C PHE A 170 3.51 -12.32 1.74
N PHE A 171 2.50 -13.13 2.06
CA PHE A 171 1.98 -14.15 1.16
C PHE A 171 1.42 -13.56 -0.14
N ILE A 172 0.67 -12.45 -0.07
CA ILE A 172 0.15 -11.75 -1.26
C ILE A 172 1.32 -11.33 -2.16
N PHE A 173 2.33 -10.68 -1.59
CA PHE A 173 3.53 -10.27 -2.33
C PHE A 173 4.28 -11.46 -2.93
N SER A 174 4.53 -12.52 -2.14
CA SER A 174 5.28 -13.69 -2.59
C SER A 174 4.58 -14.42 -3.72
N ALA A 175 3.25 -14.53 -3.69
CA ALA A 175 2.46 -15.14 -4.75
C ALA A 175 2.59 -14.36 -6.07
N GLY A 176 2.42 -13.04 -6.04
CA GLY A 176 2.57 -12.21 -7.24
C GLY A 176 4.00 -12.16 -7.76
N PHE A 177 4.99 -12.11 -6.86
CA PHE A 177 6.41 -12.18 -7.23
C PHE A 177 6.78 -13.52 -7.88
N TYR A 178 6.32 -14.63 -7.31
CA TYR A 178 6.55 -15.97 -7.87
C TYR A 178 5.91 -16.11 -9.25
N TYR A 179 4.65 -15.69 -9.40
CA TYR A 179 3.97 -15.72 -10.69
C TYR A 179 4.72 -14.91 -11.75
N LYS A 180 5.14 -13.68 -11.41
CA LYS A 180 5.94 -12.84 -12.32
C LYS A 180 7.25 -13.50 -12.72
N LYS A 181 7.93 -14.19 -11.79
CA LYS A 181 9.21 -14.85 -12.09
C LYS A 181 9.06 -16.08 -12.99
N VAL A 182 7.92 -16.78 -12.91
CA VAL A 182 7.68 -18.03 -13.67
C VAL A 182 7.08 -17.77 -15.05
N PHE A 183 6.23 -16.74 -15.18
CA PHE A 183 5.40 -16.52 -16.37
C PHE A 183 5.72 -15.23 -17.15
N SER A 184 6.80 -14.51 -16.79
CA SER A 184 7.23 -13.25 -17.43
C SER A 184 8.68 -13.35 -17.86
#